data_AF-A0A936PRJ7-F1
#
_entry.id   AF-A0A936PRJ7-F1
#
_cell.length_a   1.000
_cell.length_b   1.000
_cell.length_c   1.000
_cell.angle_alpha   90.00
_cell.angle_beta   90.00
_cell.angle_gamma   90.00
#
_symmetry.space_group_name_H-M   'P 1'
#
loop_
_entity.id
_entity.type
_entity.pdbx_description
1 polymer ?
#
loop_
_entity_poly.entity_id
_entity_poly.type
_entity_poly.pdbx_seq_one_letter_code
_entity_poly.pdbx_strand_id
1 'polypeptide(L)'
;MRWGGTLIRDVDYDPAVHRPRATTRYDATRFLTSGWDEPETVDEALNHRCEPNCGMADEVTVVAMRDIAAGEELTTDLAMWMADDEIYAERCGCGAALCRGRITGHDWRLPELQARYKGYFLPCLRLL
;
A
#
# COMPACT_ATOMS: atom_id res chain seq x y z
N MET A 1 9.56 -6.09 -6.44
CA MET A 1 9.16 -7.09 -5.42
C MET A 1 7.74 -7.54 -5.72
N ARG A 2 7.40 -8.81 -5.47
CA ARG A 2 6.01 -9.28 -5.57
C ARG A 2 5.26 -8.91 -4.30
N TRP A 3 4.07 -8.35 -4.45
CA TRP A 3 3.17 -7.87 -3.40
C TRP A 3 1.92 -8.72 -3.31
N GLY A 4 1.45 -8.96 -2.09
CA GLY A 4 0.24 -9.69 -1.78
C GLY A 4 0.40 -11.21 -1.89
N GLY A 5 -0.68 -11.92 -1.53
CA GLY A 5 -0.76 -13.37 -1.51
C GLY A 5 -1.75 -13.95 -2.52
N THR A 6 -2.68 -14.75 -1.99
CA THR A 6 -3.74 -15.41 -2.75
C THR A 6 -4.84 -14.41 -3.14
N LEU A 7 -5.29 -14.48 -4.40
CA LEU A 7 -6.41 -13.68 -4.90
C LEU A 7 -7.74 -14.32 -4.47
N ILE A 8 -8.56 -13.56 -3.76
CA ILE A 8 -9.90 -13.96 -3.31
C ILE A 8 -10.94 -12.93 -3.74
N ARG A 9 -12.22 -13.32 -3.73
CA ARG A 9 -13.31 -12.34 -3.82
C ARG A 9 -13.41 -11.60 -2.49
N ASP A 10 -13.82 -10.34 -2.54
CA ASP A 10 -14.05 -9.52 -1.35
C ASP A 10 -15.06 -10.14 -0.38
N VAL A 11 -16.13 -10.75 -0.91
CA VAL A 11 -17.16 -11.45 -0.12
C VAL A 11 -16.64 -12.70 0.61
N ASP A 12 -15.48 -13.22 0.23
CA ASP A 12 -14.85 -14.37 0.87
C ASP A 12 -13.83 -13.96 1.95
N TYR A 13 -13.58 -12.65 2.13
CA TYR A 13 -12.68 -12.16 3.16
C TYR A 13 -13.26 -12.36 4.56
N ASP A 14 -12.42 -12.85 5.46
CA ASP A 14 -12.72 -13.07 6.87
C ASP A 14 -11.45 -12.79 7.67
N PRO A 15 -11.40 -11.79 8.56
CA PRO A 15 -10.22 -11.48 9.35
C PRO A 15 -9.83 -12.58 10.36
N ALA A 16 -10.72 -13.54 10.65
CA ALA A 16 -10.40 -14.72 11.46
C ALA A 16 -9.58 -15.77 10.69
N VAL A 17 -9.67 -15.77 9.35
CA VAL A 17 -8.96 -16.70 8.47
C VAL A 17 -7.78 -16.01 7.78
N HIS A 18 -8.00 -14.77 7.36
CA HIS A 18 -7.10 -13.97 6.57
C HIS A 18 -6.48 -12.86 7.41
N ARG A 19 -5.22 -12.58 7.15
CA ARG A 19 -4.46 -11.60 7.91
C ARG A 19 -4.68 -10.18 7.38
N PRO A 20 -5.23 -9.25 8.19
CA PRO A 20 -5.56 -7.91 7.70
C PRO A 20 -4.35 -7.15 7.13
N ARG A 21 -3.18 -7.24 7.79
CA ARG A 21 -1.94 -6.56 7.33
C ARG A 21 -1.36 -7.10 6.02
N ALA A 22 -1.75 -8.31 5.61
CA ALA A 22 -1.38 -8.90 4.32
C ALA A 22 -2.46 -8.70 3.25
N THR A 23 -3.54 -7.98 3.58
CA THR A 23 -4.70 -7.84 2.72
C THR A 23 -4.68 -6.50 1.98
N THR A 24 -4.77 -6.54 0.66
CA THR A 24 -4.83 -5.35 -0.18
C THR A 24 -5.88 -5.50 -1.28
N ARG A 25 -6.37 -4.38 -1.82
CA ARG A 25 -7.31 -4.38 -2.94
C ARG A 25 -6.61 -4.80 -4.23
N TYR A 26 -7.21 -5.73 -4.97
CA TYR A 26 -6.78 -6.06 -6.32
C TYR A 26 -7.61 -5.27 -7.34
N ASP A 27 -8.94 -5.38 -7.22
CA ASP A 27 -9.91 -4.66 -8.04
C ASP A 27 -11.17 -4.29 -7.22
N ALA A 28 -12.26 -3.90 -7.90
CA ALA A 28 -13.51 -3.51 -7.26
C ALA A 28 -14.16 -4.60 -6.39
N THR A 29 -13.84 -5.88 -6.62
CA THR A 29 -14.51 -7.06 -6.05
C THR A 29 -13.55 -8.11 -5.49
N ARG A 30 -12.25 -7.81 -5.43
CA ARG A 30 -11.22 -8.79 -5.08
C ARG A 30 -10.12 -8.22 -4.21
N PHE A 31 -9.57 -9.09 -3.37
CA PHE A 31 -8.41 -8.82 -2.53
C PHE A 31 -7.28 -9.80 -2.84
N LEU A 32 -6.04 -9.36 -2.64
CA LEU A 32 -4.92 -10.25 -2.37
C LEU A 32 -4.78 -10.38 -0.86
N THR A 33 -4.58 -11.59 -0.35
CA THR A 33 -4.42 -11.83 1.08
C THR A 33 -3.64 -13.11 1.38
N SER A 34 -3.21 -13.28 2.63
CA SER A 34 -2.56 -14.49 3.14
C SER A 34 -3.22 -14.93 4.45
N GLY A 35 -3.28 -16.24 4.67
CA GLY A 35 -3.82 -16.84 5.89
C GLY A 35 -2.92 -16.61 7.12
N TRP A 36 -3.46 -16.88 8.31
CA TRP A 36 -2.68 -16.87 9.56
C TRP A 36 -1.67 -18.02 9.66
N ASP A 37 -1.86 -19.09 8.89
CA ASP A 37 -1.00 -20.27 8.80
C ASP A 37 0.11 -20.16 7.73
N GLU A 38 0.06 -19.12 6.90
CA GLU A 38 1.07 -18.83 5.88
C GLU A 38 2.26 -18.02 6.45
N PRO A 39 3.49 -18.22 5.95
CA PRO A 39 4.63 -17.42 6.39
C PRO A 39 4.47 -15.94 6.01
N GLU A 40 5.09 -15.06 6.79
CA GLU A 40 5.20 -13.63 6.43
C GLU A 40 6.05 -13.43 5.18
N THR A 41 5.60 -12.53 4.32
CA THR A 41 6.33 -12.11 3.12
C THR A 41 6.94 -10.73 3.29
N VAL A 42 7.97 -10.42 2.48
CA VAL A 42 8.77 -9.19 2.63
C VAL A 42 7.93 -7.93 2.41
N ASP A 43 6.89 -7.99 1.59
CA ASP A 43 5.96 -6.89 1.34
C ASP A 43 5.18 -6.49 2.59
N GLU A 44 4.88 -7.42 3.52
CA GLU A 44 4.25 -7.11 4.81
C GLU A 44 5.14 -6.27 5.74
N ALA A 45 6.45 -6.17 5.44
CA ALA A 45 7.41 -5.41 6.22
C ALA A 45 7.67 -4.00 5.65
N LEU A 46 7.01 -3.60 4.55
CA LEU A 46 7.21 -2.29 3.95
C LEU A 46 6.58 -1.19 4.81
N ASN A 47 7.42 -0.32 5.35
CA ASN A 47 6.97 0.81 6.16
C ASN A 47 6.40 1.95 5.32
N HIS A 48 5.52 2.71 5.96
CA HIS A 48 4.97 3.94 5.42
C HIS A 48 5.98 5.11 5.47
N ARG A 49 6.14 5.83 4.35
CA ARG A 49 6.74 7.17 4.31
C ARG A 49 5.96 8.09 3.37
N CYS A 50 5.68 9.32 3.77
CA CYS A 50 4.98 10.32 2.94
C CYS A 50 5.81 10.82 1.73
N GLU A 51 7.10 10.48 1.71
CA GLU A 51 8.00 10.65 0.57
C GLU A 51 8.73 9.31 0.36
N PRO A 52 8.04 8.32 -0.22
CA PRO A 52 8.56 6.97 -0.36
C PRO A 52 9.59 6.87 -1.48
N ASN A 53 10.27 5.73 -1.58
CA ASN A 53 11.12 5.38 -2.71
C ASN A 53 10.57 4.23 -3.58
N CYS A 54 9.49 3.59 -3.14
CA CYS A 54 8.81 2.52 -3.87
C CYS A 54 7.32 2.83 -4.10
N GLY A 55 6.77 2.26 -5.16
CA GLY A 55 5.35 2.35 -5.50
C GLY A 55 4.84 1.19 -6.36
N MET A 56 3.56 1.18 -6.70
CA MET A 56 2.87 0.07 -7.37
C MET A 56 2.92 0.22 -8.90
N ALA A 57 3.61 -0.68 -9.59
CA ALA A 57 3.56 -0.74 -11.05
C ALA A 57 2.24 -1.32 -11.56
N ASP A 58 1.73 -2.32 -10.84
CA ASP A 58 0.46 -3.03 -11.06
C ASP A 58 -0.07 -3.57 -9.73
N GLU A 59 -1.07 -4.44 -9.76
CA GLU A 59 -1.73 -5.00 -8.57
C GLU A 59 -0.80 -5.84 -7.67
N VAL A 60 0.29 -6.39 -8.21
CA VAL A 60 1.15 -7.38 -7.54
C VAL A 60 2.64 -7.01 -7.57
N THR A 61 3.00 -5.86 -8.11
CA THR A 61 4.41 -5.49 -8.34
C THR A 61 4.75 -4.14 -7.73
N VAL A 62 5.64 -4.17 -6.72
CA VAL A 62 6.29 -2.99 -6.17
C VAL A 62 7.59 -2.72 -6.92
N VAL A 63 7.77 -1.48 -7.38
CA VAL A 63 8.95 -1.00 -8.10
C VAL A 63 9.56 0.20 -7.40
N ALA A 64 10.86 0.42 -7.63
CA ALA A 64 11.53 1.64 -7.23
C ALA A 64 11.06 2.82 -8.11
N MET A 65 10.80 3.97 -7.50
CA MET A 65 10.39 5.21 -8.19
C MET A 65 11.59 6.10 -8.57
N ARG A 66 12.77 5.77 -8.04
CA ARG A 66 14.06 6.41 -8.25
C ARG A 66 15.18 5.42 -7.91
N ASP A 67 16.42 5.81 -8.15
CA ASP A 67 17.57 5.06 -7.64
C ASP A 67 17.56 5.04 -6.10
N ILE A 68 17.92 3.88 -5.53
CA ILE A 68 17.91 3.61 -4.08
C ILE A 68 19.32 3.16 -3.68
N ALA A 69 19.89 3.81 -2.66
CA ALA A 69 21.23 3.49 -2.20
C ALA A 69 21.24 2.18 -1.39
N ALA A 70 22.37 1.48 -1.37
CA ALA A 70 22.54 0.31 -0.52
C ALA A 70 22.39 0.69 0.96
N GLY A 71 21.54 -0.06 1.69
CA GLY A 71 21.22 0.22 3.09
C GLY A 71 20.14 1.29 3.31
N GLU A 72 19.64 1.93 2.25
CA GLU A 72 18.45 2.77 2.33
C GLU A 72 17.20 1.88 2.54
N GLU A 73 16.34 2.27 3.48
CA GLU A 73 15.09 1.55 3.74
C GLU A 73 14.12 1.66 2.56
N LEU A 74 13.52 0.54 2.16
CA LEU A 74 12.44 0.53 1.17
C LEU A 74 11.14 0.96 1.86
N THR A 75 10.51 2.01 1.35
CA THR A 75 9.28 2.57 1.93
C THR A 75 8.23 2.80 0.86
N THR A 76 6.96 2.71 1.25
CA THR A 76 5.80 2.97 0.39
C THR A 76 4.92 4.05 1.01
N ASP A 77 4.05 4.66 0.21
CA ASP A 77 2.98 5.50 0.72
C ASP A 77 1.67 4.71 0.76
N LEU A 78 0.98 4.66 1.91
CA LEU A 78 -0.30 3.96 2.03
C LEU A 78 -1.35 4.51 1.05
N ALA A 79 -1.25 5.77 0.65
CA ALA A 79 -2.11 6.36 -0.37
C ALA A 79 -2.04 5.62 -1.71
N MET A 80 -0.95 4.91 -2.01
CA MET A 80 -0.81 4.19 -3.29
C MET A 80 -1.66 2.92 -3.36
N TRP A 81 -2.13 2.38 -2.24
CA TRP A 81 -2.77 1.07 -2.20
C TRP A 81 -3.90 0.89 -1.18
N MET A 82 -4.07 1.81 -0.22
CA MET A 82 -5.19 1.78 0.73
C MET A 82 -6.37 2.62 0.25
N ALA A 83 -7.57 2.04 0.36
CA ALA A 83 -8.83 2.61 -0.06
C ALA A 83 -9.99 2.05 0.76
N ASP A 84 -10.14 2.62 1.95
CA ASP A 84 -11.13 2.31 2.98
C ASP A 84 -11.36 3.55 3.87
N ASP A 85 -12.21 3.40 4.88
CA ASP A 85 -12.57 4.48 5.81
C ASP A 85 -11.65 4.52 7.05
N GLU A 86 -10.53 3.77 7.05
CA GLU A 86 -9.66 3.63 8.21
C GLU A 86 -8.70 4.81 8.40
N ILE A 87 -8.26 4.97 9.65
CA ILE A 87 -7.22 5.91 10.04
C ILE A 87 -5.98 5.12 10.43
N TYR A 88 -4.97 5.14 9.58
CA TYR A 88 -3.74 4.38 9.77
C TYR A 88 -2.79 5.04 10.76
N ALA A 89 -2.80 6.38 10.85
CA ALA A 89 -2.03 7.10 11.85
C ALA A 89 -2.66 8.46 12.16
N GLU A 90 -2.98 8.69 13.43
CA GLU A 90 -3.35 10.03 13.93
C GLU A 90 -2.14 10.97 14.05
N ARG A 91 -0.93 10.40 14.21
CA ARG A 91 0.35 11.12 14.23
C ARG A 91 1.42 10.31 13.51
N CYS A 92 1.73 10.69 12.28
CA CYS A 92 2.71 10.03 11.43
C CYS A 92 4.15 10.39 11.86
N GLY A 93 4.95 9.37 12.16
CA GLY A 93 6.34 9.48 12.57
C GLY A 93 7.36 9.27 11.45
N CYS A 94 6.97 9.32 10.17
CA CYS A 94 7.83 8.86 9.07
C CYS A 94 9.07 9.72 8.76
N GLY A 95 9.21 10.90 9.37
CA GLY A 95 10.37 11.78 9.21
C GLY A 95 10.57 12.39 7.82
N ALA A 96 9.59 12.29 6.93
CA ALA A 96 9.60 12.97 5.63
C ALA A 96 9.45 14.49 5.80
N ALA A 97 10.10 15.28 4.94
CA ALA A 97 9.98 16.74 4.95
C ALA A 97 8.54 17.17 4.59
N LEU A 98 7.91 16.41 3.70
CA LEU A 98 6.50 16.59 3.30
C LEU A 98 5.57 15.61 4.04
N CYS A 99 5.84 15.32 5.32
CA CYS A 99 4.97 14.48 6.14
C CYS A 99 3.58 15.10 6.27
N ARG A 100 2.53 14.30 6.02
CA ARG A 100 1.12 14.72 6.16
C ARG A 100 0.65 14.86 7.60
N GLY A 101 1.39 14.30 8.56
CA GLY A 101 1.02 14.30 9.97
C GLY A 101 -0.09 13.30 10.34
N ARG A 102 -1.12 13.14 9.49
CA ARG A 102 -2.20 12.16 9.65
C ARG A 102 -2.35 11.35 8.36
N ILE A 103 -2.53 10.03 8.49
CA ILE A 103 -2.63 9.09 7.35
C ILE A 103 -3.97 8.39 7.39
N THR A 104 -4.70 8.41 6.27
CA THR A 104 -6.04 7.82 6.14
C THR A 104 -6.17 6.96 4.90
N GLY A 105 -7.17 6.05 4.89
CA GLY A 105 -7.56 5.26 3.72
C GLY A 105 -8.17 6.09 2.58
N HIS A 106 -8.33 7.40 2.75
CA HIS A 106 -8.82 8.33 1.72
C HIS A 106 -7.74 9.19 1.08
N ASP A 107 -6.49 9.10 1.55
CA ASP A 107 -5.41 9.97 1.10
C ASP A 107 -5.11 9.79 -0.40
N TRP A 108 -5.45 8.64 -0.98
CA TRP A 108 -5.36 8.41 -2.42
C TRP A 108 -6.16 9.43 -3.24
N ARG A 109 -7.19 10.08 -2.68
CA ARG A 109 -7.99 11.09 -3.38
C ARG A 109 -7.36 12.48 -3.39
N LEU A 110 -6.29 12.69 -2.64
CA LEU A 110 -5.62 13.99 -2.55
C LEU A 110 -5.00 14.34 -3.91
N PRO A 111 -5.38 15.47 -4.55
CA PRO A 111 -4.89 15.83 -5.87
C PRO A 111 -3.36 15.92 -5.95
N GLU A 112 -2.72 16.41 -4.89
CA GLU A 112 -1.26 16.49 -4.81
C GLU A 112 -0.57 15.12 -4.80
N LEU A 113 -1.19 14.10 -4.19
CA LEU A 113 -0.65 12.73 -4.18
C LEU A 113 -0.93 12.04 -5.51
N GLN A 114 -2.11 12.22 -6.09
CA GLN A 114 -2.44 11.73 -7.43
C GLN A 114 -1.45 12.28 -8.48
N ALA A 115 -1.13 13.57 -8.41
CA ALA A 115 -0.13 14.19 -9.28
C ALA A 115 1.29 13.66 -9.00
N ARG A 116 1.69 13.58 -7.73
CA ARG A 116 3.05 13.16 -7.33
C ARG A 116 3.35 11.70 -7.67
N TYR A 117 2.37 10.82 -7.49
CA TYR A 117 2.52 9.37 -7.62
C TYR A 117 1.85 8.81 -8.88
N LYS A 118 1.63 9.67 -9.88
CA LYS A 118 1.06 9.25 -11.16
C LYS A 118 1.79 8.04 -11.73
N GLY A 119 1.05 6.96 -11.96
CA GLY A 119 1.59 5.68 -12.45
C GLY A 119 2.09 4.71 -11.37
N TYR A 120 2.07 5.10 -10.09
CA TYR A 120 2.55 4.29 -8.96
C TYR A 120 1.46 3.92 -7.94
N PHE A 121 0.19 4.19 -8.24
CA PHE A 121 -0.96 3.66 -7.49
C PHE A 121 -1.32 2.26 -7.99
N LEU A 122 -1.98 1.47 -7.13
CA LEU A 122 -2.79 0.34 -7.59
C LEU A 122 -3.69 0.78 -8.76
N PRO A 123 -3.82 -0.01 -9.83
CA PRO A 123 -4.63 0.36 -10.99
C PRO A 123 -6.06 0.77 -10.65
N CYS A 124 -6.70 0.12 -9.68
CA CYS A 124 -8.06 0.45 -9.24
C CYS A 124 -8.19 1.80 -8.50
N LEU A 125 -7.08 2.42 -8.11
CA LEU A 125 -7.02 3.74 -7.44
C LEU A 125 -6.52 4.86 -8.35
N ARG A 126 -6.12 4.54 -9.58
CA ARG A 126 -5.76 5.53 -10.60
C ARG A 126 -7.05 6.16 -11.08
N LEU A 127 -7.34 7.37 -10.59
CA LEU A 127 -8.36 8.21 -11.21
C LEU A 127 -7.90 8.52 -12.64
N LEU A 128 -8.79 8.35 -13.62
CA LEU A 128 -8.53 8.58 -15.05
C LEU A 128 -7.92 9.96 -15.32
#